data_AF-A0A968TRJ6-F1
#
_entry.id   AF-A0A968TRJ6-F1
#
_cell.length_a   1.000
_cell.length_b   1.000
_cell.length_c   1.000
_cell.angle_alpha   90.00
_cell.angle_beta   90.00
_cell.angle_gamma   90.00
#
_symmetry.space_group_name_H-M   'P 1'
#
loop_
_entity.id
_entity.type
_entity.pdbx_description
1 polymer ?
#
loop_
_entity_poly.entity_id
_entity_poly.type
_entity_poly.pdbx_seq_one_letter_code
_entity_poly.pdbx_strand_id
1 'polypeptide(L)'
;SAAGGFGILVSGLEGMARQTGTTLFTLLLASFGALLSRHGAGAEVAVGSPVANRRRPELEGLVGCLINTLVLRLRLAGDPSWLETTRRAREVLLAALAHQDFHSRSWSSACSRSAI
;
A
#
# COMPACT_ATOMS: atom_id res chain seq x y z
N SER A 1 -9.91 13.46 27.46
CA SER A 1 -8.66 13.96 26.85
C SER A 1 -8.05 13.03 25.78
N ALA A 2 -8.72 11.95 25.33
CA ALA A 2 -8.16 11.02 24.33
C ALA A 2 -8.24 11.54 22.87
N ALA A 3 -9.22 12.39 22.56
CA ALA A 3 -9.39 12.97 21.22
C ALA A 3 -8.26 13.93 20.81
N GLY A 4 -7.63 14.61 21.78
CA GLY A 4 -6.52 15.54 21.51
C GLY A 4 -5.24 14.82 21.06
N GLY A 5 -4.93 13.65 21.63
CA GLY A 5 -3.71 12.89 21.30
C GLY A 5 -3.74 12.30 19.88
N PHE A 6 -4.88 11.74 19.47
CA PHE A 6 -5.03 11.18 18.11
C PHE A 6 -4.95 12.27 17.03
N GLY A 7 -5.55 13.45 17.28
CA GLY A 7 -5.48 14.57 16.34
C GLY A 7 -4.04 15.09 16.12
N ILE A 8 -3.23 15.14 17.18
CA ILE A 8 -1.81 15.51 17.09
C ILE A 8 -1.03 14.47 16.27
N LEU A 9 -1.28 13.17 16.50
CA LEU A 9 -0.63 12.10 15.77
C LEU A 9 -0.95 12.15 14.27
N VAL A 10 -2.24 12.27 13.93
CA VAL A 10 -2.68 12.36 12.52
C VAL A 10 -2.06 13.58 11.85
N SER A 11 -2.09 14.74 12.50
CA SER A 11 -1.47 15.96 11.97
C SER A 11 0.03 15.82 11.75
N GLY A 12 0.72 15.11 12.65
CA GLY A 12 2.14 14.79 12.51
C GLY A 12 2.43 13.87 11.33
N LEU A 13 1.62 12.82 11.14
CA LEU A 13 1.74 11.89 10.01
C LEU A 13 1.45 12.59 8.68
N GLU A 14 0.44 13.45 8.62
CA GLU A 14 0.16 14.26 7.44
C GLU A 14 1.29 15.26 7.14
N GLY A 15 1.88 15.86 8.18
CA GLY A 15 3.06 16.71 8.06
C GLY A 15 4.24 15.96 7.46
N MET A 16 4.49 14.73 7.93
CA MET A 16 5.52 13.87 7.38
C MET A 16 5.24 13.49 5.93
N ALA A 17 4.00 13.13 5.59
CA ALA A 17 3.59 12.81 4.23
C ALA A 17 3.85 13.97 3.26
N ARG A 18 3.56 15.22 3.70
CA ARG A 18 3.87 16.43 2.93
C ARG A 18 5.38 16.61 2.72
N GLN A 19 6.19 16.42 3.76
CA GLN A 19 7.65 16.57 3.68
C GLN A 19 8.29 15.55 2.74
N THR A 20 7.76 14.34 2.66
CA THR A 20 8.26 13.27 1.78
C THR A 20 7.62 13.27 0.39
N GLY A 21 6.72 14.22 0.09
CA GLY A 21 6.01 14.28 -1.20
C GLY A 21 5.14 13.04 -1.48
N THR A 22 4.63 12.41 -0.41
CA THR A 22 3.86 11.16 -0.47
C THR A 22 2.46 11.36 0.09
N THR A 23 1.56 10.41 -0.14
CA THR A 23 0.23 10.41 0.51
C THR A 23 0.32 9.76 1.89
N LEU A 24 -0.62 10.11 2.78
CA LEU A 24 -0.75 9.43 4.08
C LEU A 24 -0.90 7.91 3.91
N PHE A 25 -1.64 7.47 2.87
CA PHE A 25 -1.75 6.06 2.52
C PHE A 25 -0.40 5.40 2.23
N THR A 26 0.47 6.04 1.43
CA THR A 26 1.80 5.51 1.10
C THR A 26 2.65 5.35 2.37
N LEU A 27 2.55 6.32 3.26
CA LEU A 27 3.28 6.36 4.53
C LEU A 27 2.80 5.23 5.46
N LEU A 28 1.48 5.05 5.58
CA LEU A 28 0.90 3.95 6.34
C LEU A 28 1.20 2.58 5.73
N LEU A 29 1.20 2.47 4.40
CA LEU A 29 1.58 1.24 3.69
C LEU A 29 3.03 0.85 3.98
N ALA A 30 3.95 1.80 3.94
CA ALA A 30 5.37 1.59 4.28
C ALA A 30 5.53 1.15 5.74
N SER A 31 4.87 1.86 6.69
CA SER A 31 4.87 1.51 8.10
C SER A 31 4.30 0.10 8.35
N PHE A 32 3.22 -0.24 7.67
CA PHE A 32 2.57 -1.54 7.81
C PHE A 32 3.44 -2.67 7.28
N GLY A 33 4.08 -2.49 6.12
CA GLY A 33 5.06 -3.45 5.59
C GLY A 33 6.22 -3.67 6.56
N ALA A 34 6.79 -2.58 7.09
CA ALA A 34 7.88 -2.65 8.06
C ALA A 34 7.45 -3.36 9.36
N LEU A 35 6.23 -3.10 9.84
CA LEU A 35 5.67 -3.78 11.01
C LEU A 35 5.56 -5.29 10.78
N LEU A 36 4.99 -5.70 9.64
CA LEU A 36 4.84 -7.12 9.29
C LEU A 36 6.20 -7.82 9.15
N SER A 37 7.17 -7.16 8.52
CA SER A 37 8.52 -7.70 8.40
C SER A 37 9.17 -7.94 9.76
N ARG A 38 9.04 -6.99 10.69
CA ARG A 38 9.49 -7.14 12.08
C ARG A 38 8.76 -8.25 12.84
N HIS A 39 7.56 -8.63 12.41
CA HIS A 39 6.76 -9.71 13.00
C HIS A 39 6.97 -11.05 12.30
N GLY A 40 8.00 -11.18 11.45
CA GLY A 40 8.39 -12.44 10.83
C GLY A 40 7.81 -12.69 9.44
N ALA A 41 7.16 -11.71 8.81
CA ALA A 41 6.68 -11.83 7.42
C ALA A 41 7.82 -11.85 6.37
N GLY A 42 9.08 -11.75 6.79
CA GLY A 42 10.25 -11.75 5.91
C GLY A 42 10.59 -10.37 5.35
N ALA A 43 11.59 -10.34 4.47
CA ALA A 43 12.11 -9.11 3.86
C ALA A 43 11.32 -8.65 2.62
N GLU A 44 10.28 -9.40 2.23
CA GLU A 44 9.37 -9.03 1.15
C GLU A 44 7.93 -9.31 1.59
N VAL A 45 7.10 -8.27 1.59
CA VAL A 45 5.72 -8.32 2.10
C VAL A 45 4.74 -7.91 1.01
N ALA A 46 3.71 -8.72 0.77
CA ALA A 46 2.62 -8.39 -0.15
C ALA A 46 1.40 -7.88 0.62
N VAL A 47 0.93 -6.67 0.30
CA VAL A 47 -0.25 -6.05 0.92
C VAL A 47 -1.33 -5.86 -0.13
N GLY A 48 -2.52 -6.41 0.11
CA GLY A 48 -3.71 -6.17 -0.72
C GLY A 48 -4.38 -4.85 -0.35
N SER A 49 -4.68 -4.00 -1.32
CA SER A 49 -5.42 -2.76 -1.11
C SER A 49 -6.61 -2.66 -2.06
N PRO A 50 -7.86 -2.52 -1.55
CA PRO A 50 -9.02 -2.30 -2.39
C PRO A 50 -8.98 -0.90 -2.98
N VAL A 51 -9.05 -0.78 -4.31
CA VAL A 51 -9.13 0.50 -5.01
C VAL A 51 -10.43 0.56 -5.80
N ALA A 52 -11.20 1.63 -5.59
CA ALA A 52 -12.46 1.87 -6.29
C ALA A 52 -12.19 2.38 -7.71
N ASN A 53 -12.70 1.68 -8.73
CA ASN A 53 -12.50 2.05 -10.13
C ASN A 53 -13.55 3.07 -10.65
N ARG A 54 -13.66 4.24 -10.02
CA ARG A 54 -14.67 5.27 -10.36
C ARG A 54 -14.32 6.18 -11.55
N ARG A 55 -13.62 5.69 -12.57
CA ARG A 55 -13.27 6.50 -13.78
C ARG A 55 -13.95 6.05 -15.08
N ARG A 56 -15.07 5.33 -14.97
CA ARG A 56 -15.92 4.93 -16.11
C ARG A 56 -17.31 5.54 -15.89
N PRO A 57 -17.67 6.63 -16.60
CA PRO A 57 -19.01 7.22 -16.51
C PRO A 57 -20.13 6.28 -16.97
N GLU A 58 -19.80 5.13 -17.59
CA GLU A 58 -20.79 4.12 -18.00
C GLU A 58 -21.39 3.30 -16.82
N LEU A 59 -20.90 3.47 -15.59
CA LEU A 59 -21.26 2.63 -14.43
C LEU A 59 -22.05 3.37 -13.34
N GLU A 60 -22.55 4.57 -13.60
CA GLU A 60 -23.33 5.37 -12.64
C GLU A 60 -24.68 4.74 -12.23
N GLY A 61 -25.09 3.63 -12.86
CA GLY A 61 -26.34 2.91 -12.58
C GLY A 61 -26.22 1.52 -11.95
N LEU A 62 -25.00 1.02 -11.65
CA LEU A 62 -24.82 -0.35 -11.14
C LEU A 62 -24.57 -0.35 -9.62
N VAL A 63 -25.55 -0.86 -8.87
CA VAL A 63 -25.38 -1.27 -7.46
C VAL A 63 -24.48 -2.50 -7.44
N GLY A 64 -23.17 -2.29 -7.33
CA GLY A 64 -22.16 -3.34 -7.23
C GLY A 64 -20.77 -2.77 -6.92
N CYS A 65 -20.10 -3.30 -5.90
CA CYS A 65 -18.80 -2.81 -5.46
C CYS A 65 -17.70 -3.25 -6.45
N LEU A 66 -17.39 -2.42 -7.45
CA LEU A 66 -16.29 -2.64 -8.41
C LEU A 66 -14.94 -2.33 -7.75
N ILE A 67 -14.60 -3.11 -6.72
CA ILE A 67 -13.31 -3.08 -6.04
C ILE A 67 -12.33 -3.90 -6.87
N ASN A 68 -11.28 -3.27 -7.41
CA ASN A 68 -10.09 -4.00 -7.82
C ASN A 68 -9.14 -4.06 -6.63
N THR A 69 -8.63 -5.25 -6.30
CA THR A 69 -7.63 -5.40 -5.23
C THR A 69 -6.25 -5.30 -5.85
N LEU A 70 -5.51 -4.23 -5.53
CA LEU A 70 -4.11 -4.08 -5.92
C LEU A 70 -3.21 -4.82 -4.94
N VAL A 71 -2.29 -5.64 -5.46
CA VAL A 71 -1.25 -6.29 -4.64
C VAL A 71 0.00 -5.44 -4.68
N LEU A 72 0.38 -4.88 -3.54
CA LEU A 72 1.52 -3.99 -3.36
C LEU A 72 2.66 -4.80 -2.71
N ARG A 73 3.70 -5.11 -3.48
CA ARG A 73 4.87 -5.87 -3.01
C ARG A 73 5.95 -4.92 -2.49
N LEU A 74 6.18 -4.92 -1.18
CA LEU A 74 7.17 -4.09 -0.50
C LEU A 74 8.44 -4.91 -0.24
N ARG A 75 9.58 -4.38 -0.68
CA ARG A 75 10.90 -4.98 -0.43
C ARG A 75 11.65 -4.21 0.64
N LEU A 76 11.89 -4.88 1.76
CA LEU A 76 12.48 -4.37 3.00
C LEU A 76 13.87 -4.97 3.26
N ALA A 77 14.40 -5.73 2.30
CA ALA A 77 15.76 -6.25 2.37
C ALA A 77 16.81 -5.13 2.39
N GLY A 78 17.92 -5.39 3.09
CA GLY A 78 19.08 -4.48 3.16
C GLY A 78 18.93 -3.32 4.15
N ASP A 79 18.05 -3.44 5.15
CA ASP A 79 17.80 -2.44 6.20
C ASP A 79 17.64 -1.01 5.66
N PRO A 80 16.66 -0.78 4.76
CA PRO A 80 16.46 0.53 4.16
C PRO A 80 16.05 1.56 5.21
N SER A 81 16.55 2.79 5.05
CA SER A 81 16.07 3.91 5.86
C SER A 81 14.55 4.10 5.69
N TRP A 82 13.93 4.78 6.65
CA TRP A 82 12.50 5.09 6.61
C TRP A 82 12.09 5.83 5.32
N LEU A 83 12.90 6.82 4.92
CA LEU A 83 12.68 7.61 3.72
C LEU A 83 12.77 6.74 2.46
N GLU A 84 13.76 5.85 2.41
CA GLU A 84 13.94 4.92 1.30
C GLU A 84 12.78 3.93 1.20
N THR A 85 12.30 3.42 2.34
CA THR A 85 11.15 2.51 2.41
C THR A 85 9.88 3.19 1.88
N THR A 86 9.64 4.44 2.29
CA THR A 86 8.47 5.22 1.85
C THR A 86 8.55 5.56 0.37
N ARG A 87 9.74 5.90 -0.15
CA ARG A 87 9.98 6.12 -1.58
C ARG A 87 9.67 4.87 -2.40
N ARG A 88 10.20 3.70 -1.99
CA ARG A 88 9.92 2.42 -2.65
C ARG A 88 8.43 2.07 -2.62
N ALA A 89 7.76 2.27 -1.49
CA ALA A 89 6.31 2.04 -1.37
C ALA A 89 5.51 2.93 -2.34
N ARG A 90 5.91 4.20 -2.50
CA ARG A 90 5.31 5.12 -3.48
C ARG A 90 5.45 4.60 -4.91
N GLU A 91 6.63 4.13 -5.27
CA GLU A 91 6.91 3.59 -6.60
C GLU A 91 6.08 2.34 -6.89
N VAL A 92 5.99 1.42 -5.93
CA VAL A 92 5.14 0.22 -6.03
C VAL A 92 3.67 0.61 -6.20
N LEU A 93 3.20 1.59 -5.44
CA LEU A 93 1.83 2.08 -5.55
C LEU A 93 1.55 2.72 -6.91
N LEU A 94 2.43 3.60 -7.38
CA LEU A 94 2.27 4.25 -8.68
C LEU A 94 2.34 3.23 -9.83
N ALA A 95 3.23 2.24 -9.74
CA ALA A 95 3.30 1.16 -10.71
C ALA A 95 2.02 0.31 -10.71
N ALA A 96 1.49 -0.05 -9.54
CA ALA A 96 0.25 -0.81 -9.42
C ALA A 96 -0.98 -0.02 -9.94
N LEU A 97 -1.00 1.30 -9.71
CA LEU A 97 -2.02 2.19 -10.26
C LEU A 97 -1.88 2.42 -11.77
N ALA A 98 -0.67 2.36 -12.33
CA ALA A 98 -0.46 2.45 -13.77
C ALA A 98 -0.86 1.18 -14.52
N HIS A 99 -0.87 0.01 -13.85
CA HIS A 99 -1.15 -1.30 -14.44
C HIS A 99 -2.44 -1.93 -13.88
N GLN A 100 -3.47 -1.12 -13.57
CA GLN A 100 -4.74 -1.59 -12.99
C GLN A 100 -5.50 -2.63 -13.85
N ASP A 101 -5.04 -2.91 -15.07
CA ASP A 101 -5.57 -3.91 -15.99
C ASP A 101 -4.95 -5.32 -15.84
N PHE A 102 -3.90 -5.50 -15.02
CA PHE A 102 -3.29 -6.82 -14.81
C PHE A 102 -3.93 -7.56 -13.62
N HIS A 103 -5.02 -8.25 -13.94
CA HIS A 103 -5.96 -8.88 -13.02
C HIS A 103 -5.40 -10.10 -12.24
N SER A 104 -6.13 -10.44 -11.17
CA SER A 104 -5.96 -11.44 -10.09
C SER A 104 -5.43 -12.86 -10.37
N ARG A 105 -5.05 -13.24 -11.60
CA ARG A 105 -4.64 -14.62 -11.92
C ARG A 105 -3.20 -14.98 -11.56
N SER A 106 -2.30 -14.01 -11.33
CA SER A 106 -0.90 -14.33 -10.99
C SER A 106 -0.70 -14.65 -9.50
N TRP A 107 -1.65 -14.30 -8.63
CA TRP A 107 -1.50 -14.40 -7.17
C TRP A 107 -1.35 -15.84 -6.67
N SER A 108 -2.08 -16.79 -7.26
CA SER A 108 -1.93 -18.23 -6.95
C SER A 108 -0.53 -18.75 -7.29
N SER A 109 0.09 -18.23 -8.35
CA SER A 109 1.44 -18.63 -8.79
C SER A 109 2.59 -17.90 -8.08
N ALA A 110 2.27 -16.89 -7.27
CA ALA A 110 3.24 -16.17 -6.45
C ALA A 110 3.37 -16.80 -5.05
N CYS A 111 2.24 -17.21 -4.42
CA CYS A 111 2.26 -17.93 -3.15
C CYS A 111 2.98 -19.28 -3.23
N SER A 112 2.95 -19.97 -4.38
CA SER A 112 3.67 -21.23 -4.58
C SER A 112 5.20 -21.09 -4.73
N ARG A 113 5.70 -19.88 -4.99
CA ARG A 113 7.15 -19.62 -5.19
C ARG A 113 7.89 -19.12 -3.97
N SER A 114 7.19 -18.81 -2.88
CA SER A 114 7.80 -18.45 -1.59
C SER A 114 7.75 -19.58 -0.55
N ALA A 115 7.31 -20.78 -0.96
CA ALA A 115 7.18 -21.96 -0.10
C ALA A 115 8.22 -23.06 -0.40
N ILE A 116 9.28 -22.77 -1.18
CA ILE A 116 10.43 -23.67 -1.40
C ILE A 116 11.72 -22.87 -1.19
#